data_AF-A0A838MW76-F1
#
_entry.id   AF-A0A838MW76-F1
#
_cell.length_a   1.000
_cell.length_b   1.000
_cell.length_c   1.000
_cell.angle_alpha   90.00
_cell.angle_beta   90.00
_cell.angle_gamma   90.00
#
_symmetry.space_group_name_H-M   'P 1'
#
loop_
_entity.id
_entity.type
_entity.pdbx_description
1 polymer ?
#
loop_
_entity_poly.entity_id
_entity_poly.type
_entity_poly.pdbx_seq_one_letter_code
_entity_poly.pdbx_strand_id
1 'polypeptide(L)' 'MEAVKVKDEARRLIERLPDDVTWDDVMHEIYVRQAIESGLEDSCAGRLTYIEEAIFKGASTGETNHRSLLLPLR' A
#
# COMPACT_ATOMS: atom_id res chain seq x y z
N MET A 1 -15.94 -16.70 8.81
CA MET A 1 -14.69 -16.76 8.02
C MET A 1 -13.59 -17.16 8.96
N GLU A 2 -12.91 -18.26 8.66
CA GLU A 2 -11.76 -18.70 9.45
C GLU A 2 -10.71 -17.58 9.42
N ALA A 3 -10.29 -17.12 10.60
CA ALA A 3 -9.33 -16.02 10.70
C ALA A 3 -8.04 -16.45 10.01
N VAL A 4 -7.80 -15.89 8.81
CA VAL A 4 -6.59 -16.15 8.04
C VAL A 4 -5.42 -15.74 8.92
N LYS A 5 -4.58 -16.70 9.30
CA LYS A 5 -3.43 -16.40 10.16
C LYS A 5 -2.41 -15.66 9.33
N VAL A 6 -2.04 -14.45 9.76
CA VAL A 6 -1.02 -13.61 9.12
C VAL A 6 0.27 -14.39 8.83
N LYS A 7 0.65 -15.33 9.71
CA LYS A 7 1.81 -16.21 9.51
C LYS A 7 1.69 -17.12 8.28
N ASP A 8 0.52 -17.70 8.05
CA ASP A 8 0.30 -18.60 6.91
C ASP A 8 0.28 -17.83 5.59
N GLU A 9 -0.24 -16.60 5.58
CA GLU A 9 -0.22 -15.72 4.42
C GLU A 9 1.16 -15.16 4.10
N ALA A 10 1.93 -14.79 5.14
CA ALA A 10 3.32 -14.40 4.96
C ALA A 10 4.13 -15.55 4.35
N ARG A 11 3.92 -16.80 4.81
CA ARG A 11 4.58 -17.97 4.21
C ARG A 11 4.19 -18.15 2.75
N ARG A 12 2.89 -18.12 2.41
CA ARG A 12 2.41 -18.20 1.01
C ARG A 12 2.96 -17.09 0.14
N LEU A 13 3.11 -15.87 0.70
CA LEU A 13 3.71 -14.75 0.00
C LEU A 13 5.17 -15.02 -0.34
N ILE A 14 5.94 -15.59 0.58
CA ILE A 14 7.36 -15.90 0.33
C ILE A 14 7.51 -17.08 -0.63
N GLU A 15 6.68 -18.12 -0.52
CA GLU A 15 6.73 -19.32 -1.37
C GLU A 15 6.50 -19.04 -2.87
N ARG A 16 5.82 -17.94 -3.22
CA ARG A 16 5.56 -17.54 -4.61
C ARG A 16 6.65 -16.64 -5.21
N LEU A 17 7.61 -16.18 -4.41
CA LEU A 17 8.66 -15.29 -4.88
C LEU A 17 9.76 -16.09 -5.59
N PRO A 18 10.37 -15.53 -6.65
CA PRO A 18 11.61 -16.06 -7.23
C PRO A 18 12.74 -16.16 -6.20
N ASP A 19 13.70 -17.05 -6.42
CA ASP A 19 14.86 -17.21 -5.53
C ASP A 19 15.83 -16.00 -5.57
N ASP A 20 15.74 -15.17 -6.61
CA ASP A 20 16.62 -14.01 -6.84
C ASP A 20 16.01 -12.66 -6.37
N VAL A 21 14.90 -12.70 -5.62
CA VAL A 21 14.30 -11.47 -5.08
C VAL A 21 15.18 -10.80 -4.04
N THR A 22 15.11 -9.47 -4.01
CA THR A 22 15.75 -8.65 -2.98
C THR A 22 14.81 -8.38 -1.82
N TRP A 23 15.35 -7.85 -0.72
CA TRP A 23 14.52 -7.37 0.40
C TRP A 23 13.57 -6.24 0.00
N ASP A 24 13.93 -5.43 -0.99
CA ASP A 24 13.07 -4.35 -1.48
C ASP A 24 11.83 -4.94 -2.19
N ASP A 25 12.00 -6.02 -2.95
CA ASP A 25 10.89 -6.73 -3.62
C ASP A 25 9.93 -7.38 -2.60
N VAL A 26 10.48 -7.99 -1.56
CA VAL A 26 9.67 -8.56 -0.47
C VAL A 26 8.84 -7.48 0.23
N MET A 27 9.46 -6.32 0.51
CA MET A 27 8.77 -5.19 1.14
C MET A 27 7.70 -4.59 0.22
N HIS A 28 7.97 -4.50 -1.08
CA HIS A 28 6.99 -4.06 -2.07
C HIS A 28 5.74 -4.95 -2.06
N GLU A 29 5.91 -6.27 -2.07
CA GLU A 29 4.81 -7.23 -2.06
C GLU A 29 3.96 -7.15 -0.79
N ILE A 30 4.59 -6.91 0.36
CA ILE A 30 3.90 -6.67 1.63
C ILE A 30 3.06 -5.38 1.56
N TYR A 31 3.63 -4.31 1.00
CA TYR A 31 2.94 -3.03 0.85
C TYR A 31 1.73 -3.13 -0.08
N VAL A 32 1.88 -3.81 -1.22
CA VAL A 32 0.79 -4.03 -2.18
C VAL A 32 -0.37 -4.77 -1.53
N ARG A 33 -0.10 -5.83 -0.74
CA ARG A 33 -1.15 -6.54 0.00
C ARG A 33 -1.89 -5.65 0.98
N GLN A 34 -1.17 -4.86 1.79
CA GLN A 34 -1.79 -3.92 2.73
C GLN A 34 -2.67 -2.89 2.02
N ALA A 35 -2.21 -2.36 0.89
CA ALA A 35 -2.99 -1.40 0.11
C ALA A 35 -4.29 -2.02 -0.43
N ILE A 36 -4.25 -3.27 -0.89
CA ILE A 36 -5.45 -3.99 -1.37
C ILE A 36 -6.42 -4.28 -0.22
N GLU A 37 -5.92 -4.77 0.91
CA GLU A 37 -6.74 -5.06 2.08
C GLU A 37 -7.41 -3.80 2.62
N SER A 38 -6.65 -2.71 2.77
CA SER A 38 -7.20 -1.40 3.16
C SER A 38 -8.23 -0.89 2.16
N GLY A 39 -7.95 -1.01 0.86
CA GLY A 39 -8.89 -0.59 -0.18
C GLY A 39 -10.18 -1.42 -0.19
N LEU A 40 -10.08 -2.71 0.09
CA LEU A 40 -11.23 -3.60 0.22
C LEU A 40 -12.06 -3.25 1.46
N GLU A 41 -11.42 -2.98 2.59
CA GLU A 41 -12.08 -2.52 3.81
C GLU A 41 -12.78 -1.17 3.60
N ASP A 42 -12.12 -0.22 2.94
CA ASP A 42 -12.71 1.08 2.58
C ASP A 42 -13.91 0.91 1.64
N SER A 43 -13.81 0.03 0.66
CA SER A 43 -14.90 -0.31 -0.24
C SER A 43 -16.09 -0.94 0.49
N CYS A 44 -15.84 -1.93 1.35
CA CYS A 44 -16.87 -2.56 2.18
C CYS A 44 -17.52 -1.58 3.17
N ALA A 45 -16.76 -0.63 3.70
CA ALA A 45 -17.26 0.40 4.60
C ALA A 45 -17.96 1.56 3.88
N GLY A 46 -18.08 1.52 2.54
CA GLY A 46 -18.70 2.58 1.75
C GLY A 46 -17.90 3.89 1.73
N ARG A 47 -16.61 3.85 2.11
CA ARG A 47 -15.69 5.00 2.08
C ARG A 47 -15.10 5.19 0.67
N LEU A 48 -15.96 5.13 -0.34
CA LEU A 48 -15.60 5.38 -1.73
C LEU A 48 -15.95 6.83 -2.08
N THR A 49 -15.00 7.54 -2.69
CA THR A 49 -15.22 8.88 -3.25
C THR A 49 -15.04 8.81 -4.76
N TYR A 50 -15.76 9.65 -5.48
CA TYR A 50 -15.59 9.76 -6.92
C TYR A 50 -14.27 10.47 -7.23
N ILE A 51 -13.61 10.09 -8.34
CA ILE A 51 -12.32 10.65 -8.75
C ILE A 51 -12.36 12.18 -8.84
N GLU A 52 -13.46 12.75 -9.33
CA GLU A 52 -13.66 14.21 -9.42
C GLU A 52 -13.67 14.89 -8.04
N GLU A 53 -14.32 14.27 -7.06
CA GLU A 53 -14.36 14.77 -5.67
C GLU A 53 -13.00 14.61 -4.98
N ALA A 54 -12.27 13.52 -5.25
CA ALA A 54 -10.93 13.29 -4.71
C ALA A 54 -9.92 14.33 -5.22
N ILE A 55 -9.94 14.64 -6.52
CA ILE A 55 -9.07 15.67 -7.12
C ILE A 55 -9.44 17.05 -6.57
N PHE A 56 -10.74 17.33 -6.40
CA PHE A 56 -11.20 18.59 -5.83
C PHE A 56 -10.79 18.77 -4.36
N LYS A 57 -10.91 17.71 -3.53
CA LYS A 57 -10.42 17.72 -2.15
C LYS A 57 -8.91 17.97 -2.10
N GLY A 58 -8.13 17.28 -2.92
CA GLY A 58 -6.68 17.48 -3.01
C GLY A 58 -6.27 18.88 -3.48
N ALA A 59 -7.08 19.55 -4.30
CA ALA A 59 -6.86 20.93 -4.71
C ALA A 59 -7.25 21.96 -3.62
N SER A 60 -8.20 21.62 -2.75
CA SER A 60 -8.64 22.48 -1.63
C SER A 60 -7.81 22.30 -0.35
N THR A 61 -7.22 21.13 -0.15
CA THR A 61 -6.28 20.83 0.93
C THR A 61 -4.87 21.15 0.42
N GLY A 62 -4.43 22.39 0.61
CA GLY A 62 -3.06 22.82 0.32
C GLY A 62 -2.04 22.18 1.27
N GLU A 63 -1.89 20.86 1.21
CA GLU A 63 -0.84 20.14 1.91
C GLU A 63 0.43 20.27 1.08
N THR A 64 1.21 21.29 1.42
CA THR A 64 2.60 21.44 0.97
C THR A 64 3.32 20.11 1.16
N ASN A 65 3.65 19.47 0.04
CA ASN A 65 4.54 18.32 -0.01
C ASN A 65 5.89 18.74 0.59
N HIS A 66 6.07 18.53 1.90
CA HIS A 66 7.35 18.66 2.59
C HIS A 66 8.27 17.53 2.14
N ARG A 67 8.75 17.62 0.89
CA ARG A 67 9.96 16.95 0.44
C ARG A 67 11.14 17.53 1.22
N SER A 68 11.31 17.10 2.46
CA SER A 68 12.55 17.27 3.21
C SER A 68 13.51 16.13 2.85
N LEU A 69 14.47 16.50 1.99
CA LEU A 69 15.89 16.19 2.10
C LEU A 69 16.34 14.73 2.15
N LEU A 70 16.63 14.18 0.97
CA LEU A 70 17.85 13.41 0.75
C LEU A 70 18.51 13.95 -0.53
N LEU A 71 19.46 14.87 -0.35
CA LEU A 71 20.41 15.24 -1.40
C LEU A 71 21.22 13.99 -1.78
N PRO A 72 21.51 13.77 -3.07
CA PRO A 72 22.52 12.80 -3.46
C PRO A 72 23.89 13.33 -3.00
N LEU A 73 24.58 12.57 -2.15
CA LEU A 73 26.03 12.68 -2.04
C LEU A 73 26.63 11.96 -3.26
N ARG A 74 26.76 12.68 -4.36
CA ARG A 74 27.80 12.42 -5.35
C ARG A 74 28.17 13.69 -6.11
#